data_AF-A0A4Q7G2J4-F1
#
_entry.id   AF-A0A4Q7G2J4-F1
#
_cell.length_a   1.000
_cell.length_b   1.000
_cell.length_c   1.000
_cell.angle_alpha   90.00
_cell.angle_beta   90.00
_cell.angle_gamma   90.00
#
_symmetry.space_group_name_H-M   'P 1'
#
loop_
_entity.id
_entity.type
_entity.pdbx_description
1 polymer ?
#
loop_
_entity_poly.entity_id
_entity_poly.type
_entity_poly.pdbx_seq_one_letter_code
_entity_poly.pdbx_strand_id
1 'polypeptide(L)'
;MSDQPTLFDLFEEKSLHNCRRMLDNGDAPTRGQLADILEANADQPLPGWFLALLVESLRGELKRKAGRPKKPAMMLYRFAAAEHEYPTLLAWLRNRQQTAGLKGWSLLQGKDWWTGAPHQRAAKIAVERWRLHVSWKSFLDRISSKK
;
A
#
# COMPACT_ATOMS: atom_id res chain seq x y z
N MET A 1 -0.01 4.60 -4.10
CA MET A 1 1.06 5.35 -4.78
C MET A 1 1.02 6.75 -4.19
N SER A 2 2.20 7.28 -3.83
CA SER A 2 2.46 8.65 -3.34
C SER A 2 1.42 9.24 -2.37
N ASP A 3 1.54 8.91 -1.07
CA ASP A 3 0.85 9.63 0.03
C ASP A 3 1.66 10.88 0.44
N GLN A 4 2.38 11.49 -0.51
CA GLN A 4 3.02 12.78 -0.31
C GLN A 4 2.15 13.82 -0.99
N PRO A 5 1.68 14.85 -0.26
CA PRO A 5 0.92 15.94 -0.86
C PRO A 5 1.78 16.53 -1.98
N THR A 6 1.20 16.62 -3.17
CA THR A 6 1.84 17.32 -4.29
C THR A 6 1.89 18.82 -3.98
N LEU A 7 2.80 19.56 -4.61
CA LEU A 7 2.88 21.03 -4.42
C LEU A 7 1.52 21.71 -4.63
N PHE A 8 0.69 21.20 -5.54
CA PHE A 8 -0.66 21.68 -5.79
C PHE A 8 -1.64 21.43 -4.64
N ASP A 9 -1.45 20.37 -3.87
CA ASP A 9 -2.26 20.10 -2.66
C ASP A 9 -1.90 21.07 -1.53
N LEU A 10 -0.73 21.72 -1.61
CA LEU A 10 -0.24 22.69 -0.62
C LEU A 10 -0.50 24.14 -1.02
N PHE A 11 -0.56 24.44 -2.32
CA PHE A 11 -0.67 25.82 -2.83
C PHE A 11 -1.92 26.13 -3.67
N GLU A 12 -2.64 25.10 -4.14
CA GLU A 12 -3.80 25.25 -5.04
C GLU A 12 -4.98 24.38 -4.64
N GLU A 13 -5.11 24.08 -3.34
CA GLU A 13 -6.13 23.18 -2.79
C GLU A 13 -7.54 23.57 -3.23
N LYS A 14 -7.84 24.87 -3.26
CA LYS A 14 -9.14 25.45 -3.62
C LYS A 14 -9.29 25.82 -5.10
N SER A 15 -8.35 25.43 -5.97
CA SER A 15 -8.41 25.76 -7.39
C SER A 15 -9.32 24.81 -8.18
N LEU A 16 -9.99 25.35 -9.21
CA LEU A 16 -10.73 24.53 -10.19
C LEU A 16 -9.82 23.55 -10.93
N HIS A 17 -8.56 23.91 -11.15
CA HIS A 17 -7.57 23.06 -11.82
C HIS A 17 -7.25 21.81 -10.99
N ASN A 18 -7.01 21.99 -9.69
CA ASN A 18 -6.78 20.86 -8.78
C ASN A 18 -8.02 19.97 -8.66
N CYS A 19 -9.22 20.57 -8.59
CA CYS A 19 -10.48 19.82 -8.59
C CYS A 19 -10.59 18.92 -9.83
N ARG A 20 -10.26 19.43 -11.01
CA ARG A 20 -10.27 18.64 -12.25
C ARG A 20 -9.30 17.46 -12.18
N ARG A 21 -8.09 17.70 -11.68
CA ARG A 21 -7.06 16.67 -11.50
C ARG A 21 -7.49 15.56 -10.53
N MET A 22 -8.17 15.92 -9.43
CA MET A 22 -8.74 14.94 -8.50
C MET A 22 -9.76 14.02 -9.20
N LEU A 23 -10.66 14.59 -10.02
CA LEU A 23 -11.64 13.83 -10.78
C LEU A 23 -10.97 12.90 -11.80
N ASP A 24 -9.95 13.37 -12.51
CA ASP A 24 -9.20 12.56 -13.47
C ASP A 24 -8.47 11.39 -12.78
N ASN A 25 -8.02 11.58 -11.53
CA ASN A 25 -7.47 10.52 -10.67
C ASN A 25 -8.54 9.58 -10.08
N GLY A 26 -9.83 9.91 -10.25
CA GLY A 26 -10.96 9.13 -9.74
C GLY A 26 -11.35 9.43 -8.30
N ASP A 27 -10.81 10.51 -7.72
CA ASP A 27 -11.13 10.98 -6.37
C ASP A 27 -12.26 12.02 -6.44
N ALA A 28 -13.42 11.70 -5.86
CA ALA A 28 -14.54 12.63 -5.83
C ALA A 28 -14.44 13.59 -4.62
N PRO A 29 -14.47 14.91 -4.85
CA PRO A 29 -14.37 15.91 -3.78
C PRO A 29 -15.56 15.83 -2.82
N THR A 30 -15.33 16.18 -1.55
CA THR A 30 -16.40 16.29 -0.55
C THR A 30 -17.27 17.52 -0.79
N ARG A 31 -18.45 17.56 -0.16
CA ARG A 31 -19.30 18.77 -0.15
C ARG A 31 -18.58 20.00 0.42
N GLY A 32 -17.77 19.83 1.48
CA GLY A 32 -16.97 20.90 2.06
C GLY A 32 -15.93 21.44 1.08
N GLN A 33 -15.16 20.56 0.45
CA GLN A 33 -14.18 20.94 -0.57
C GLN A 33 -14.82 21.66 -1.76
N LEU A 34 -16.00 21.21 -2.21
CA LEU A 34 -16.72 21.88 -3.30
C LEU A 34 -17.17 23.29 -2.91
N ALA A 35 -17.59 23.50 -1.65
CA ALA A 35 -17.93 24.83 -1.14
C ALA A 35 -16.69 25.73 -1.09
N ASP A 36 -15.56 25.23 -0.56
CA ASP A 36 -14.29 25.95 -0.53
C ASP A 36 -13.80 26.37 -1.93
N ILE A 37 -13.93 25.48 -2.92
CA ILE A 37 -13.57 25.76 -4.32
C ILE A 37 -14.53 26.78 -4.93
N LEU A 38 -15.83 26.68 -4.64
CA LEU A 38 -16.82 27.63 -5.14
C LEU A 38 -16.57 29.04 -4.58
N GLU A 39 -16.31 29.16 -3.27
CA GLU A 39 -15.99 30.43 -2.62
C GLU A 39 -14.70 31.04 -3.18
N ALA A 40 -13.65 30.24 -3.38
CA ALA A 40 -12.36 30.73 -3.86
C ALA A 40 -12.35 31.15 -5.34
N ASN A 41 -13.34 30.71 -6.13
CA ASN A 41 -13.42 31.00 -7.57
C ASN A 41 -14.73 31.75 -7.93
N ALA A 42 -15.40 32.36 -6.95
CA ALA A 42 -16.69 33.03 -7.14
C ALA A 42 -16.64 34.21 -8.12
N ASP A 43 -15.48 34.86 -8.24
CA ASP A 43 -15.27 36.04 -9.09
C ASP A 43 -15.06 35.68 -10.58
N GLN A 44 -14.99 34.39 -10.91
CA GLN A 44 -14.71 33.90 -12.26
C GLN A 44 -15.91 33.13 -12.82
N PRO A 45 -16.13 33.17 -14.15
CA PRO A 45 -17.15 32.34 -14.78
C PRO A 45 -16.83 30.85 -14.56
N LEU A 46 -17.72 30.16 -13.85
CA LEU A 46 -17.54 28.75 -13.53
C LEU A 46 -17.67 27.87 -14.79
N PRO A 47 -16.74 26.94 -15.01
CA PRO A 47 -16.79 26.08 -16.19
C PRO A 47 -17.93 25.07 -16.09
N GLY A 48 -18.56 24.75 -17.24
CA GLY A 48 -19.74 23.88 -17.29
C GLY A 48 -19.54 22.48 -16.70
N TRP A 49 -18.33 21.93 -16.79
CA TRP A 49 -18.00 20.64 -16.16
C TRP A 49 -18.08 20.68 -14.63
N PHE A 50 -17.76 21.82 -14.01
CA PHE A 50 -17.81 22.00 -12.56
C PHE A 50 -19.25 22.22 -12.08
N LEU A 51 -20.07 22.92 -12.86
CA LEU A 51 -21.50 23.05 -12.58
C LEU A 51 -22.21 21.70 -12.62
N ALA A 52 -21.89 20.84 -13.59
CA ALA A 52 -22.41 19.47 -13.65
C ALA A 52 -22.04 18.66 -12.39
N LEU A 53 -20.78 18.76 -11.95
CA LEU A 53 -20.29 18.13 -10.72
C LEU A 53 -21.02 18.64 -9.47
N LEU A 54 -21.28 19.94 -9.36
CA LEU A 54 -22.03 20.54 -8.26
C LEU A 54 -23.47 20.02 -8.24
N VAL A 55 -24.12 19.93 -9.39
CA VAL A 55 -25.48 19.38 -9.51
C VAL A 55 -25.53 17.92 -9.05
N GLU A 56 -24.59 17.07 -9.50
CA GLU A 56 -24.49 15.68 -9.06
C GLU A 56 -24.23 15.57 -7.54
N SER A 57 -23.37 16.43 -6.99
CA SER A 57 -23.07 16.46 -5.56
C SER A 57 -24.27 16.88 -4.70
N LEU A 58 -25.00 17.90 -5.13
CA LEU A 58 -26.22 18.38 -4.47
C LEU A 58 -27.33 17.33 -4.50
N ARG A 59 -27.42 16.56 -5.59
CA ARG A 59 -28.35 15.42 -5.72
C ARG A 59 -27.89 14.18 -4.95
N GLY A 60 -26.66 14.17 -4.44
CA GLY A 60 -26.08 13.00 -3.76
C GLY A 60 -25.71 11.86 -4.71
N GLU A 61 -25.62 12.13 -6.01
CA GLU A 61 -25.30 11.16 -7.07
C GLU A 61 -23.78 11.01 -7.28
N LEU A 62 -22.98 11.87 -6.65
CA LEU A 62 -21.52 11.83 -6.72
C LEU A 62 -20.96 10.58 -6.03
N LYS A 63 -20.71 9.54 -6.83
CA LYS A 63 -20.14 8.27 -6.35
C LYS A 63 -18.62 8.34 -6.42
N ARG A 64 -17.96 8.14 -5.27
CA ARG A 64 -16.53 7.85 -5.25
C ARG A 64 -16.29 6.50 -5.90
N LYS A 65 -15.24 6.40 -6.71
CA LYS A 65 -14.73 5.10 -7.16
C LYS A 65 -14.42 4.26 -5.92
N ALA A 66 -14.98 3.06 -5.84
CA ALA A 66 -14.72 2.15 -4.72
C ALA A 66 -13.24 1.73 -4.75
N GLY A 67 -12.40 2.49 -4.05
CA GLY A 67 -11.00 2.17 -3.88
C GLY A 67 -10.83 0.94 -3.00
N ARG A 68 -9.86 0.08 -3.35
CA ARG A 68 -9.38 -0.97 -2.43
C ARG A 68 -8.89 -0.27 -1.14
N PRO A 69 -9.31 -0.69 0.06
CA PRO A 69 -8.89 -0.03 1.29
C PRO A 69 -7.36 0.04 1.37
N LYS A 70 -6.83 1.22 1.72
CA LYS A 70 -5.38 1.44 1.91
C LYS A 70 -4.91 0.40 2.93
N LYS A 71 -3.86 -0.37 2.59
CA LYS A 71 -3.25 -1.31 3.54
C LYS A 71 -2.79 -0.51 4.77
N PRO A 72 -3.05 -0.97 6.00
CA PRO A 72 -2.64 -0.24 7.19
C PRO A 72 -1.13 -0.04 7.21
N ALA A 73 -0.66 1.15 7.59
CA ALA A 73 0.76 1.50 7.57
C ALA A 73 1.64 0.47 8.30
N MET A 74 1.14 -0.07 9.42
CA MET A 74 1.79 -1.15 10.16
C MET A 74 2.10 -2.39 9.31
N MET A 75 1.19 -2.77 8.41
CA MET A 75 1.42 -3.89 7.49
C MET A 75 2.50 -3.58 6.46
N LEU A 76 2.63 -2.32 6.02
CA LEU A 76 3.71 -1.90 5.13
C LEU A 76 5.06 -2.00 5.83
N TYR A 77 5.16 -1.52 7.07
CA TYR A 77 6.40 -1.61 7.87
C TYR A 77 6.82 -3.05 8.16
N ARG A 78 5.87 -3.90 8.57
CA ARG A 78 6.13 -5.34 8.78
C ARG A 78 6.65 -6.01 7.51
N PHE A 79 6.06 -5.68 6.36
CA PHE A 79 6.51 -6.21 5.08
C PHE A 79 7.93 -5.74 4.73
N ALA A 80 8.23 -4.44 4.88
CA ALA A 80 9.56 -3.91 4.60
C ALA A 80 10.63 -4.54 5.50
N ALA A 81 10.31 -4.73 6.78
CA ALA A 81 11.22 -5.38 7.72
C ALA A 81 11.45 -6.86 7.37
N ALA A 82 10.40 -7.60 7.00
CA ALA A 82 10.52 -8.97 6.53
C ALA A 82 11.35 -9.09 5.24
N GLU A 83 11.15 -8.18 4.28
CA GLU A 83 11.95 -8.11 3.04
C GLU A 83 13.42 -7.83 3.33
N HIS A 84 13.72 -6.96 4.30
CA HIS A 84 15.09 -6.66 4.71
C HIS A 84 15.76 -7.83 5.46
N GLU A 85 15.02 -8.55 6.29
CA GLU A 85 15.56 -9.66 7.09
C GLU A 85 15.76 -10.94 6.26
N TYR A 86 14.95 -11.14 5.21
CA TYR A 86 14.96 -12.36 4.41
C TYR A 86 16.34 -12.77 3.85
N PRO A 87 17.15 -11.88 3.24
CA PRO A 87 18.47 -12.24 2.72
C PRO A 87 19.42 -12.73 3.82
N THR A 88 19.39 -12.11 5.00
CA THR A 88 20.21 -12.49 6.15
C THR A 88 19.83 -13.88 6.66
N LEU A 89 18.52 -14.15 6.80
CA LEU A 89 18.01 -15.47 7.17
C LEU A 89 18.40 -16.54 6.14
N LEU A 90 18.30 -16.21 4.86
CA LEU A 90 18.67 -17.12 3.78
C LEU A 90 20.16 -17.45 3.78
N ALA A 91 21.03 -16.43 3.95
CA ALA A 91 22.47 -16.63 4.03
C ALA A 91 22.84 -17.52 5.23
N TRP A 92 22.25 -17.25 6.39
CA TRP A 92 22.44 -18.07 7.58
C TRP A 92 21.99 -19.52 7.37
N LEU A 93 20.81 -19.75 6.79
CA LEU A 93 20.29 -21.10 6.52
C LEU A 93 21.14 -21.86 5.49
N ARG A 94 21.66 -21.18 4.46
CA ARG A 94 22.58 -21.78 3.48
C ARG A 94 23.87 -22.24 4.14
N ASN A 95 24.49 -21.36 4.93
CA ASN A 95 25.72 -21.71 5.67
C ASN A 95 25.46 -22.86 6.66
N ARG A 96 24.33 -22.82 7.38
CA ARG A 96 23.94 -23.89 8.29
C ARG A 96 23.74 -25.22 7.57
N GLN A 97 23.12 -25.21 6.39
CA GLN A 97 22.94 -26.42 5.59
C GLN A 97 24.28 -27.07 5.23
N GLN A 98 25.28 -26.26 4.89
CA GLN A 98 26.61 -26.73 4.51
C GLN A 98 27.41 -27.26 5.70
N THR A 99 27.28 -26.65 6.87
CA THR A 99 28.11 -26.95 8.05
C THR A 99 27.53 -28.00 8.98
N ALA A 100 26.21 -27.99 9.20
CA ALA A 100 25.55 -28.82 10.21
C ALA A 100 24.25 -29.47 9.72
N GLY A 101 23.88 -29.23 8.46
CA GLY A 101 22.59 -29.64 7.92
C GLY A 101 21.40 -28.89 8.51
N LEU A 102 20.21 -29.30 8.09
CA LEU A 102 18.95 -28.61 8.39
C LEU A 102 18.00 -29.41 9.28
N LYS A 103 18.49 -30.47 9.94
CA LYS A 103 17.69 -31.24 10.91
C LYS A 103 17.22 -30.37 12.09
N GLY A 104 18.04 -29.37 12.45
CA GLY A 104 17.76 -28.45 13.57
C GLY A 104 17.85 -29.10 14.94
N TRP A 105 17.60 -28.31 15.98
CA TRP A 105 17.46 -28.81 17.35
C TRP A 105 16.15 -29.60 17.50
N SER A 106 16.10 -30.51 18.47
CA SER A 106 14.89 -31.31 18.76
C SER A 106 13.63 -30.45 18.92
N LEU A 107 13.75 -29.28 19.55
CA LEU A 107 12.66 -28.31 19.73
C LEU A 107 12.12 -27.70 18.42
N LEU A 108 12.91 -27.72 17.35
CA LEU A 108 12.54 -27.19 16.04
C LEU A 108 12.00 -28.28 15.12
N GLN A 109 12.25 -29.55 15.44
CA GLN A 109 11.78 -30.67 14.64
C GLN A 109 10.24 -30.74 14.70
N GLY A 110 9.61 -30.79 13.54
CA GLY A 110 8.15 -30.83 13.41
C GLY A 110 7.45 -29.47 13.32
N LYS A 111 8.16 -28.34 13.52
CA LYS A 111 7.58 -27.02 13.27
C LYS A 111 7.45 -26.77 11.77
N ASP A 112 6.26 -26.38 11.29
CA ASP A 112 6.04 -26.14 9.85
C ASP A 112 7.02 -25.10 9.27
N TRP A 113 7.32 -24.04 10.02
CA TRP A 113 8.28 -23.01 9.62
C TRP A 113 9.73 -23.49 9.52
N TRP A 114 10.05 -24.67 10.07
CA TRP A 114 11.37 -25.30 10.03
C TRP A 114 11.47 -26.45 9.01
N THR A 115 10.54 -26.54 8.05
CA THR A 115 10.55 -27.57 7.00
C THR A 115 10.91 -26.99 5.62
N GLY A 116 11.41 -27.85 4.73
CA GLY A 116 11.77 -27.49 3.35
C GLY A 116 13.22 -27.03 3.16
N ALA A 117 13.51 -26.47 1.97
CA ALA A 117 14.82 -25.94 1.59
C ALA A 117 15.11 -24.58 2.27
N PRO A 118 16.38 -24.10 2.30
CA PRO A 118 16.74 -22.82 2.94
C PRO A 118 15.87 -21.63 2.55
N HIS A 119 15.54 -21.49 1.26
CA HIS A 119 14.72 -20.39 0.76
C HIS A 119 13.28 -20.42 1.30
N GLN A 120 12.70 -21.62 1.43
CA GLN A 120 11.36 -21.81 1.99
C GLN A 120 11.36 -21.51 3.48
N ARG A 121 12.33 -22.04 4.23
CA ARG A 121 12.47 -21.79 5.67
C ARG A 121 12.67 -20.31 5.96
N ALA A 122 13.54 -19.63 5.21
CA ALA A 122 13.76 -18.19 5.36
C ALA A 122 12.46 -17.41 5.17
N ALA A 123 11.68 -17.74 4.14
CA ALA A 123 10.38 -17.12 3.87
C ALA A 123 9.35 -17.41 4.97
N LYS A 124 9.23 -18.67 5.42
CA LYS A 124 8.33 -19.05 6.51
C LYS A 124 8.69 -18.33 7.81
N ILE A 125 9.97 -18.27 8.17
CA ILE A 125 10.47 -17.56 9.36
C ILE A 125 10.14 -16.07 9.25
N ALA A 126 10.42 -15.42 8.13
CA ALA A 126 10.15 -13.99 7.94
C ALA A 126 8.65 -13.67 8.03
N VAL A 127 7.80 -14.47 7.39
CA VAL A 127 6.33 -14.31 7.45
C VAL A 127 5.81 -14.46 8.87
N GLU A 128 6.26 -15.49 9.59
CA GLU A 128 5.81 -15.78 10.95
C GLU A 128 6.30 -14.70 11.94
N ARG A 129 7.59 -14.37 11.89
CA ARG A 129 8.22 -13.38 12.78
C ARG A 129 7.58 -12.01 12.67
N TRP A 130 7.25 -11.59 11.45
CA TRP A 130 6.62 -10.30 11.19
C TRP A 130 5.10 -10.35 11.15
N ARG A 131 4.49 -11.50 11.46
CA ARG A 131 3.04 -11.72 11.48
C ARG A 131 2.37 -11.20 10.21
N LEU A 132 2.93 -11.57 9.06
CA LEU A 132 2.38 -11.17 7.78
C LEU A 132 1.15 -12.01 7.47
N HIS A 133 0.05 -11.35 7.12
CA HIS A 133 -1.18 -12.02 6.65
C HIS A 133 -1.06 -12.45 5.17
N VAL A 134 0.03 -13.13 4.81
CA VAL A 134 0.24 -13.72 3.47
C VAL A 134 0.90 -15.08 3.59
N SER A 135 0.75 -15.91 2.57
CA SER A 135 1.51 -17.17 2.49
C SER A 135 3.00 -16.91 2.24
N TRP A 136 3.87 -17.82 2.67
CA TRP A 136 5.30 -17.76 2.37
C TRP A 136 5.59 -17.77 0.86
N LYS A 137 4.73 -18.42 0.05
CA LYS A 137 4.82 -18.41 -1.41
C LYS A 137 4.57 -17.01 -1.95
N SER A 138 3.45 -16.40 -1.55
CA SER A 138 3.10 -15.02 -1.96
C SER A 138 4.16 -13.99 -1.53
N PHE A 139 4.81 -14.22 -0.39
CA PHE A 139 5.96 -13.42 0.04
C PHE A 139 7.15 -13.57 -0.90
N LEU A 140 7.52 -14.79 -1.28
CA LEU A 140 8.59 -15.04 -2.25
C LEU A 140 8.28 -14.50 -3.64
N ASP A 141 7.04 -14.66 -4.12
CA ASP A 141 6.60 -14.12 -5.40
C ASP A 141 6.80 -12.60 -5.43
N ARG A 142 6.40 -11.93 -4.34
CA ARG A 142 6.58 -10.48 -4.18
C ARG A 142 8.05 -10.05 -4.13
N ILE A 143 8.92 -10.79 -3.45
CA ILE A 143 10.37 -10.51 -3.45
C ILE A 143 10.93 -10.68 -4.85
N SER A 144 10.49 -11.72 -5.56
CA SER A 144 10.97 -12.04 -6.91
C SER A 144 10.56 -10.98 -7.92
N SER A 145 9.35 -10.43 -7.81
CA SER A 145 8.85 -9.34 -8.67
C SER A 145 9.52 -7.98 -8.42
N LYS A 146 10.29 -7.81 -7.35
CA LYS A 146 11.02 -6.58 -7.04
C LYS A 146 12.47 -6.56 -7.53
N LYS A 147 13.01 -7.73 -7.91
CA LYS A 147 14.31 -7.84 -8.57
C LYS A 147 14.17 -7.55 -10.05
#